data_AF-A0A0U5GPL9-F1
#
_entry.id   AF-A0A0U5GPL9-F1
#
_cell.length_a   1.000
_cell.length_b   1.000
_cell.length_c   1.000
_cell.angle_alpha   90.00
_cell.angle_beta   90.00
_cell.angle_gamma   90.00
#
_symmetry.space_group_name_H-M   'P 1'
#
loop_
_entity.id
_entity.type
_entity.pdbx_description
1 polymer ?
#
loop_
_entity_poly.entity_id
_entity_poly.type
_entity_poly.pdbx_seq_one_letter_code
_entity_poly.pdbx_strand_id
1 'polypeptide(L)'
;MFPVISTPTMALKGTLAILLVLSSTLLATGQKISGPEFNKPFGGPPASYFQAAATMPVAALQTAATGLSESPGNAVADYKLSSSSKQMSTIYTDWAELDGGAALVWTADMDVDCDGIDYKCDGNKDGQALTDYGALSAYAVPFIVIPQEYVSSGNQDAIPGNNVAAVICNGKMFYGILGDTNGNDPQVTGEASWLMARTCFPDDDLRGNSGHAEGDVTYILFTGPNAVLPPSAVNEHYITDFGTLKFMGDRLVNALLVNLRLPGATPSEDNGASQPQPPPPVQTQSHSPSQSQAPPSPASVTGQTEQPHTLTPSPSPSSPKPGPEAEPAPSPSTPEDNNDDNDGDEDDCDWPGHCEGSSNSSSSSSSSSSSSSHLDPSTNQPVLLLAFLLVLILTRGL
;
A
#
# COMPACT_ATOMS: atom_id res chain seq x y z
N MET A 1 -72.65 54.78 1.18
CA MET A 1 -72.83 53.33 1.44
C MET A 1 -71.97 52.56 0.47
N PHE A 2 -70.81 52.09 0.92
CA PHE A 2 -70.03 51.00 0.31
C PHE A 2 -69.31 50.29 1.47
N PRO A 3 -69.37 48.96 1.58
CA PRO A 3 -68.88 48.24 2.74
C PRO A 3 -67.36 48.01 2.70
N VAL A 4 -66.75 48.08 3.88
CA VAL A 4 -65.35 47.77 4.17
C VAL A 4 -65.17 46.25 4.21
N ILE A 5 -64.24 45.73 3.41
CA ILE A 5 -63.83 44.32 3.44
C ILE A 5 -62.68 44.18 4.45
N SER A 6 -62.91 43.39 5.48
CA SER A 6 -61.93 43.01 6.51
C SER A 6 -61.17 41.76 6.05
N THR A 7 -59.84 41.83 6.01
CA THR A 7 -58.96 40.68 5.78
C THR A 7 -58.53 40.07 7.12
N PRO A 8 -58.51 38.73 7.27
CA PRO A 8 -58.04 38.08 8.48
C PRO A 8 -56.51 38.01 8.54
N THR A 9 -55.98 38.34 9.71
CA THR A 9 -54.57 38.22 10.10
C THR A 9 -54.20 36.75 10.31
N MET A 10 -53.33 36.19 9.48
CA MET A 10 -52.74 34.87 9.71
C MET A 10 -51.53 35.02 10.65
N ALA A 11 -51.62 34.39 11.82
CA ALA A 11 -50.56 34.35 12.81
C ALA A 11 -49.46 33.37 12.37
N LEU A 12 -48.28 33.92 12.04
CA LEU A 12 -47.07 33.15 11.73
C LEU A 12 -46.44 32.65 13.03
N LYS A 13 -46.69 31.38 13.40
CA LYS A 13 -45.98 30.71 14.49
C LYS A 13 -44.56 30.38 14.03
N GLY A 14 -43.60 31.24 14.39
CA GLY A 14 -42.17 30.99 14.19
C GLY A 14 -41.73 29.77 14.99
N THR A 15 -41.37 28.70 14.28
CA THR A 15 -40.65 27.57 14.88
C THR A 15 -39.17 27.85 14.71
N LEU A 16 -38.51 28.19 15.82
CA LEU A 16 -37.08 28.44 15.88
C LEU A 16 -36.34 27.11 15.68
N ALA A 17 -35.95 26.81 14.44
CA ALA A 17 -35.06 25.70 14.16
C ALA A 17 -33.65 26.10 14.64
N ILE A 18 -33.26 25.57 15.79
CA ILE A 18 -31.88 25.65 16.29
C ILE A 18 -31.05 24.74 15.39
N LEU A 19 -30.39 25.33 14.39
CA LEU A 19 -29.39 24.67 13.57
C LEU A 19 -28.14 24.45 14.44
N LEU A 20 -28.09 23.30 15.11
CA LEU A 20 -26.91 22.86 15.85
C LEU A 20 -25.84 22.45 14.82
N VAL A 21 -25.04 23.42 14.37
CA VAL A 21 -23.82 23.12 13.60
C VAL A 21 -22.83 22.49 14.58
N LEU A 22 -22.89 21.17 14.70
CA LEU A 22 -21.81 20.38 15.30
C LEU A 22 -20.60 20.51 14.39
N SER A 23 -19.81 21.54 14.61
CA SER A 23 -18.42 21.59 14.16
C SER A 23 -17.68 20.49 14.90
N SER A 24 -17.72 19.28 14.36
CA SER A 24 -16.82 18.20 14.75
C SER A 24 -15.42 18.53 14.25
N THR A 25 -14.75 19.44 14.96
CA THR A 25 -13.30 19.40 15.09
C THR A 25 -12.99 18.14 15.87
N LEU A 26 -13.02 17.00 15.18
CA LEU A 26 -12.45 15.76 15.65
C LEU A 26 -10.94 16.02 15.70
N LEU A 27 -10.45 16.42 16.87
CA LEU A 27 -9.02 16.33 17.11
C LEU A 27 -8.64 14.88 16.81
N ALA A 28 -7.73 14.69 15.86
CA ALA A 28 -7.16 13.41 15.50
C ALA A 28 -6.42 12.82 16.70
N THR A 29 -7.15 12.27 17.67
CA THR A 29 -6.59 11.26 18.55
C THR A 29 -6.29 10.08 17.64
N GLY A 30 -5.01 9.85 17.35
CA GLY A 30 -4.54 8.86 16.39
C GLY A 30 -5.31 7.55 16.53
N GLN A 31 -5.78 7.01 15.42
CA GLN A 31 -6.53 5.75 15.36
C GLN A 31 -5.56 4.59 15.62
N LYS A 32 -5.09 4.51 16.86
CA LYS A 32 -4.26 3.41 17.34
C LYS A 32 -5.16 2.22 17.63
N ILE A 33 -4.80 1.08 17.08
CA ILE A 33 -5.61 -0.14 17.18
C ILE A 33 -4.78 -1.31 17.70
N SER A 34 -5.46 -2.29 18.28
CA SER A 34 -4.91 -3.63 18.49
C SER A 34 -5.20 -4.46 17.24
N GLY A 35 -4.20 -4.60 16.37
CA GLY A 35 -4.33 -5.33 15.09
C GLY A 35 -5.00 -6.71 15.20
N PRO A 36 -4.65 -7.58 16.17
CA PRO A 36 -5.27 -8.88 16.33
C PRO A 36 -6.81 -8.84 16.52
N GLU A 37 -7.37 -7.76 17.05
CA GLU A 37 -8.83 -7.63 17.22
C GLU A 37 -9.56 -7.56 15.87
N PHE A 38 -8.87 -7.04 14.87
CA PHE A 38 -9.34 -6.85 13.50
C PHE A 38 -8.87 -7.94 12.53
N ASN A 39 -8.03 -8.89 12.97
CA ASN A 39 -7.57 -9.98 12.12
C ASN A 39 -8.68 -11.03 11.88
N LYS A 40 -9.67 -10.71 11.04
CA LYS A 40 -10.80 -11.56 10.68
C LYS A 40 -11.26 -11.25 9.24
N PRO A 41 -11.68 -12.25 8.44
CA PRO A 41 -12.07 -12.06 7.03
C PRO A 41 -13.13 -10.96 6.79
N PHE A 42 -14.05 -10.78 7.75
CA PHE A 42 -15.12 -9.78 7.70
C PHE A 42 -15.05 -8.76 8.86
N GLY A 43 -13.90 -8.68 9.54
CA GLY A 43 -13.74 -7.88 10.75
C GLY A 43 -12.52 -6.97 10.74
N GLY A 44 -11.96 -6.68 9.56
CA GLY A 44 -10.84 -5.77 9.37
C GLY A 44 -11.11 -4.33 9.85
N PRO A 45 -10.08 -3.48 9.98
CA PRO A 45 -10.23 -2.08 10.31
C PRO A 45 -11.21 -1.39 9.36
N PRO A 46 -12.11 -0.51 9.86
CA PRO A 46 -13.07 0.18 8.99
C PRO A 46 -12.36 0.99 7.90
N ALA A 47 -12.91 1.00 6.68
CA ALA A 47 -12.38 1.77 5.56
C ALA A 47 -12.11 3.25 5.90
N SER A 48 -12.95 3.85 6.77
CA SER A 48 -12.77 5.23 7.26
C SER A 48 -11.44 5.48 7.98
N TYR A 49 -10.71 4.44 8.40
CA TYR A 49 -9.42 4.59 9.08
C TYR A 49 -8.28 4.90 8.10
N PHE A 50 -8.40 4.45 6.86
CA PHE A 50 -7.38 4.62 5.83
C PHE A 50 -7.90 5.26 4.55
N GLN A 51 -9.18 5.61 4.47
CA GLN A 51 -9.72 6.38 3.36
C GLN A 51 -9.13 7.80 3.34
N ALA A 52 -8.76 8.28 2.15
CA ALA A 52 -8.30 9.64 1.93
C ALA A 52 -9.36 10.68 2.32
N ALA A 53 -8.93 11.90 2.64
CA ALA A 53 -9.88 12.97 2.94
C ALA A 53 -10.85 13.21 1.77
N ALA A 54 -12.13 13.49 2.06
CA ALA A 54 -13.14 13.74 1.02
C ALA A 54 -12.86 14.99 0.17
N THR A 55 -11.94 15.85 0.61
CA THR A 55 -11.46 17.02 -0.13
C THR A 55 -10.41 16.66 -1.19
N MET A 56 -9.91 15.42 -1.21
CA MET A 56 -8.90 15.01 -2.19
C MET A 56 -9.51 14.96 -3.60
N PRO A 57 -8.84 15.54 -4.60
CA PRO A 57 -9.33 15.61 -5.98
C PRO A 57 -9.08 14.29 -6.72
N VAL A 58 -9.67 13.18 -6.24
CA VAL A 58 -9.42 11.80 -6.72
C VAL A 58 -9.54 11.68 -8.24
N ALA A 59 -10.59 12.24 -8.83
CA ALA A 59 -10.80 12.20 -10.29
C ALA A 59 -9.69 12.92 -11.07
N ALA A 60 -9.14 14.02 -10.54
CA ALA A 60 -8.05 14.74 -11.20
C ALA A 60 -6.73 13.96 -11.12
N LEU A 61 -6.46 13.32 -9.97
CA LEU A 61 -5.30 12.42 -9.81
C LEU A 61 -5.40 11.22 -10.74
N GLN A 62 -6.56 10.56 -10.79
CA GLN A 62 -6.77 9.42 -11.67
C GLN A 62 -6.61 9.81 -13.15
N THR A 63 -7.16 10.96 -13.57
CA THR A 63 -6.96 11.48 -14.93
C THR A 63 -5.48 11.74 -15.23
N ALA A 64 -4.73 12.31 -14.28
CA ALA A 64 -3.31 12.55 -14.44
C ALA A 64 -2.50 11.24 -14.54
N ALA A 65 -2.86 10.23 -13.76
CA ALA A 65 -2.24 8.90 -13.82
C ALA A 65 -2.51 8.21 -15.18
N THR A 66 -3.76 8.21 -15.65
CA THR A 66 -4.10 7.63 -16.96
C THR A 66 -3.35 8.32 -18.11
N GLY A 67 -3.14 9.63 -18.02
CA GLY A 67 -2.39 10.39 -19.02
C GLY A 67 -0.92 9.98 -19.19
N LEU A 68 -0.32 9.28 -18.22
CA LEU A 68 1.06 8.76 -18.34
C LEU A 68 1.18 7.73 -19.46
N SER A 69 0.12 6.97 -19.73
CA SER A 69 0.08 5.98 -20.81
C SER A 69 0.12 6.60 -22.21
N GLU A 70 -0.32 7.85 -22.35
CA GLU A 70 -0.33 8.56 -23.63
C GLU A 70 1.04 9.15 -24.01
N SER A 71 1.98 9.21 -23.06
CA SER A 71 3.31 9.78 -23.24
C SER A 71 4.36 8.97 -22.47
N PRO A 72 4.83 7.83 -23.01
CA PRO A 72 5.60 6.81 -22.29
C PRO A 72 7.07 7.20 -22.04
N GLY A 73 7.38 8.50 -21.93
CA GLY A 73 8.74 9.00 -21.79
C GLY A 73 9.51 8.39 -20.62
N ASN A 74 8.80 7.96 -19.56
CA ASN A 74 9.37 7.30 -18.38
C ASN A 74 8.63 6.00 -17.99
N ALA A 75 8.07 5.28 -18.97
CA ALA A 75 7.60 3.90 -18.78
C ALA A 75 8.82 2.98 -18.55
N VAL A 76 8.78 2.13 -17.52
CA VAL A 76 9.96 1.34 -17.13
C VAL A 76 9.77 -0.16 -17.27
N ALA A 77 8.60 -0.68 -16.91
CA ALA A 77 8.36 -2.12 -16.93
C ALA A 77 6.87 -2.43 -17.18
N ASP A 78 6.63 -3.45 -18.00
CA ASP A 78 5.30 -3.96 -18.32
C ASP A 78 5.11 -5.34 -17.68
N TYR A 79 4.04 -5.49 -16.93
CA TYR A 79 3.63 -6.75 -16.30
C TYR A 79 2.23 -7.12 -16.75
N LYS A 80 1.87 -8.38 -16.67
CA LYS A 80 0.48 -8.77 -16.92
C LYS A 80 -0.39 -8.33 -15.74
N LEU A 81 -1.67 -8.09 -16.01
CA LEU A 81 -2.69 -7.91 -14.98
C LEU A 81 -2.86 -9.20 -14.17
N SER A 82 -3.07 -10.32 -14.87
CA SER A 82 -3.08 -11.66 -14.29
C SER A 82 -2.34 -12.66 -15.18
N SER A 83 -2.01 -13.84 -14.66
CA SER A 83 -1.23 -14.87 -15.38
C SER A 83 -1.83 -15.23 -16.76
N SER A 84 -3.17 -15.24 -16.83
CA SER A 84 -3.97 -15.54 -18.03
C SER A 84 -4.29 -14.31 -18.89
N SER A 85 -4.15 -13.09 -18.35
CA SER A 85 -4.49 -11.87 -19.05
C SER A 85 -3.51 -11.57 -20.19
N LYS A 86 -4.07 -11.00 -21.27
CA LYS A 86 -3.29 -10.39 -22.36
C LYS A 86 -3.08 -8.89 -22.15
N GLN A 87 -3.78 -8.30 -21.17
CA GLN A 87 -3.62 -6.91 -20.82
C GLN A 87 -2.34 -6.73 -20.02
N MET A 88 -1.64 -5.65 -20.30
CA MET A 88 -0.42 -5.26 -19.61
C MET A 88 -0.71 -4.04 -18.74
N SER A 89 -0.03 -3.99 -17.60
CA SER A 89 0.04 -2.89 -16.66
C SER A 89 1.48 -2.39 -16.66
N THR A 90 1.63 -1.10 -16.97
CA THR A 90 2.94 -0.45 -17.04
C THR A 90 3.20 0.31 -15.75
N ILE A 91 4.38 0.11 -15.16
CA ILE A 91 4.89 0.93 -14.07
C ILE A 91 5.59 2.17 -14.66
N TYR A 92 5.04 3.34 -14.34
CA TYR A 92 5.55 4.65 -14.75
C TYR A 92 6.38 5.29 -13.65
N THR A 93 7.47 5.95 -14.08
CA THR A 93 8.40 6.68 -13.20
C THR A 93 8.38 8.19 -13.41
N ASP A 94 7.42 8.71 -14.19
CA ASP A 94 7.26 10.14 -14.47
C ASP A 94 7.18 11.00 -13.20
N TRP A 95 6.70 10.42 -12.09
CA TRP A 95 6.58 11.10 -10.80
C TRP A 95 7.68 10.68 -9.80
N ALA A 96 8.61 9.80 -10.16
CA ALA A 96 9.54 9.17 -9.22
C ALA A 96 10.63 10.11 -8.67
N GLU A 97 10.88 11.23 -9.36
CA GLU A 97 11.93 12.21 -9.00
C GLU A 97 11.36 13.58 -8.58
N LEU A 98 10.07 13.68 -8.28
CA LEU A 98 9.47 14.94 -7.83
C LEU A 98 10.01 15.37 -6.47
N ASP A 99 10.25 16.67 -6.28
CA ASP A 99 10.74 17.23 -5.01
C ASP A 99 9.77 17.00 -3.82
N GLY A 100 8.50 16.67 -4.11
CA GLY A 100 7.51 16.33 -3.10
C GLY A 100 6.43 15.40 -3.65
N GLY A 101 6.11 14.35 -2.88
CA GLY A 101 5.15 13.34 -3.31
C GLY A 101 5.66 12.48 -4.47
N ALA A 102 6.98 12.28 -4.55
CA ALA A 102 7.57 11.38 -5.53
C ALA A 102 6.93 9.98 -5.45
N ALA A 103 6.59 9.42 -6.60
CA ALA A 103 5.83 8.17 -6.66
C ALA A 103 6.05 7.38 -7.95
N LEU A 104 5.85 6.06 -7.82
CA LEU A 104 5.60 5.14 -8.93
C LEU A 104 4.10 5.04 -9.16
N VAL A 105 3.68 4.86 -10.41
CA VAL A 105 2.27 4.80 -10.77
C VAL A 105 2.01 3.68 -11.75
N TRP A 106 0.96 2.90 -11.53
CA TRP A 106 0.45 1.94 -12.51
C TRP A 106 -1.06 1.80 -12.39
N THR A 107 -1.67 1.20 -13.40
CA THR A 107 -3.08 0.82 -13.39
C THR A 107 -3.19 -0.66 -13.71
N ALA A 108 -3.89 -1.39 -12.85
CA ALA A 108 -4.06 -2.83 -12.94
C ALA A 108 -5.47 -3.23 -12.48
N ASP A 109 -5.71 -4.53 -12.52
CA ASP A 109 -6.79 -5.23 -11.82
C ASP A 109 -6.51 -5.28 -10.30
N MET A 110 -7.33 -6.01 -9.55
CA MET A 110 -7.15 -6.19 -8.12
C MET A 110 -7.38 -7.62 -7.65
N ASP A 111 -6.28 -8.37 -7.60
CA ASP A 111 -6.23 -9.71 -7.04
C ASP A 111 -6.00 -9.69 -5.53
N VAL A 112 -6.47 -10.72 -4.84
CA VAL A 112 -6.35 -10.84 -3.38
C VAL A 112 -5.07 -11.57 -3.03
N ASP A 113 -4.16 -10.82 -2.42
CA ASP A 113 -2.99 -11.38 -1.75
C ASP A 113 -3.34 -11.71 -0.29
N CYS A 114 -3.00 -12.93 0.12
CA CYS A 114 -3.23 -13.43 1.46
C CYS A 114 -1.95 -13.73 2.24
N ASP A 115 -0.78 -13.47 1.68
CA ASP A 115 0.51 -13.80 2.29
C ASP A 115 0.68 -13.11 3.66
N GLY A 116 1.52 -13.73 4.48
CA GLY A 116 1.68 -13.42 5.90
C GLY A 116 0.84 -14.31 6.81
N ILE A 117 0.33 -13.77 7.93
CA ILE A 117 -0.32 -14.62 8.95
C ILE A 117 -1.65 -15.22 8.50
N ASP A 118 -2.23 -14.68 7.44
CA ASP A 118 -3.53 -15.09 6.89
C ASP A 118 -3.38 -15.87 5.57
N TYR A 119 -2.20 -16.43 5.28
CA TYR A 119 -1.86 -17.13 4.02
C TYR A 119 -2.79 -18.27 3.61
N LYS A 120 -3.62 -18.77 4.54
CA LYS A 120 -4.66 -19.76 4.28
C LYS A 120 -6.05 -19.15 4.22
N CYS A 121 -6.16 -17.91 3.77
CA CYS A 121 -7.45 -17.26 3.58
C CYS A 121 -8.32 -18.08 2.62
N ASP A 122 -9.63 -17.87 2.68
CA ASP A 122 -10.54 -18.65 1.85
C ASP A 122 -10.20 -18.51 0.36
N GLY A 123 -10.14 -19.64 -0.34
CA GLY A 123 -9.74 -19.72 -1.74
C GLY A 123 -8.24 -19.74 -2.02
N ASN A 124 -7.37 -19.33 -1.09
CA ASN A 124 -5.94 -19.26 -1.36
C ASN A 124 -5.27 -20.65 -1.37
N LYS A 125 -4.51 -20.96 -2.42
CA LYS A 125 -3.85 -22.26 -2.61
C LYS A 125 -2.34 -22.19 -2.44
N ASP A 126 -1.73 -21.05 -2.76
CA ASP A 126 -0.29 -20.85 -2.91
C ASP A 126 0.30 -19.89 -1.87
N GLY A 127 -0.50 -19.48 -0.88
CA GLY A 127 -0.07 -18.51 0.12
C GLY A 127 1.20 -18.89 0.89
N GLN A 128 1.98 -17.87 1.21
CA GLN A 128 3.20 -17.94 2.00
C GLN A 128 2.99 -17.35 3.40
N ALA A 129 3.57 -17.98 4.42
CA ALA A 129 3.41 -17.55 5.80
C ALA A 129 4.06 -16.18 6.13
N LEU A 130 4.81 -15.62 5.19
CA LEU A 130 5.49 -14.34 5.28
C LEU A 130 5.17 -13.53 4.01
N THR A 131 5.12 -12.22 4.19
CA THR A 131 5.29 -11.23 3.12
C THR A 131 6.77 -10.80 3.07
N ASP A 132 7.22 -10.12 2.02
CA ASP A 132 8.60 -9.62 1.91
C ASP A 132 9.00 -8.64 3.05
N TYR A 133 8.03 -7.92 3.62
CA TYR A 133 8.30 -6.87 4.62
C TYR A 133 7.74 -7.16 6.02
N GLY A 134 7.40 -8.43 6.30
CA GLY A 134 6.91 -8.89 7.59
C GLY A 134 6.09 -10.18 7.50
N ALA A 135 5.34 -10.49 8.55
CA ALA A 135 4.27 -11.49 8.51
C ALA A 135 2.95 -10.75 8.63
N LEU A 136 2.64 -9.89 7.66
CA LEU A 136 1.50 -8.98 7.70
C LEU A 136 0.17 -9.76 7.74
N SER A 137 -0.86 -9.14 8.31
CA SER A 137 -2.22 -9.69 8.26
C SER A 137 -2.93 -9.17 7.03
N ALA A 138 -3.25 -10.05 6.08
CA ALA A 138 -4.07 -9.69 4.93
C ALA A 138 -5.47 -9.16 5.33
N TYR A 139 -6.01 -9.59 6.49
CA TYR A 139 -7.30 -9.10 6.98
C TYR A 139 -7.23 -7.75 7.71
N ALA A 140 -6.06 -7.34 8.21
CA ALA A 140 -5.94 -6.15 9.07
C ALA A 140 -4.98 -5.08 8.56
N VAL A 141 -4.16 -5.37 7.56
CA VAL A 141 -3.20 -4.44 6.97
C VAL A 141 -3.63 -4.14 5.53
N PRO A 142 -3.94 -2.89 5.18
CA PRO A 142 -4.15 -2.52 3.79
C PRO A 142 -2.79 -2.44 3.11
N PHE A 143 -2.36 -3.52 2.47
CA PHE A 143 -1.13 -3.54 1.68
C PHE A 143 -1.37 -3.76 0.20
N ILE A 144 -0.39 -3.35 -0.61
CA ILE A 144 -0.28 -3.62 -2.04
C ILE A 144 0.98 -4.44 -2.31
N VAL A 145 1.00 -5.07 -3.48
CA VAL A 145 2.09 -5.91 -3.96
C VAL A 145 2.69 -5.30 -5.23
N ILE A 146 4.00 -5.44 -5.39
CA ILE A 146 4.72 -5.03 -6.60
C ILE A 146 5.56 -6.18 -7.13
N PRO A 147 5.80 -6.31 -8.44
CA PRO A 147 6.68 -7.35 -8.97
C PRO A 147 8.07 -7.37 -8.33
N GLN A 148 8.52 -8.52 -7.84
CA GLN A 148 9.82 -8.71 -7.20
C GLN A 148 10.99 -8.35 -8.12
N GLU A 149 10.87 -8.58 -9.42
CA GLU A 149 11.85 -8.16 -10.43
C GLU A 149 12.01 -6.64 -10.48
N TYR A 150 10.91 -5.90 -10.31
CA TYR A 150 10.98 -4.44 -10.28
C TYR A 150 11.82 -3.97 -9.08
N VAL A 151 11.60 -4.55 -7.91
CA VAL A 151 12.35 -4.21 -6.69
C VAL A 151 13.83 -4.59 -6.82
N SER A 152 14.10 -5.84 -7.22
CA SER A 152 15.44 -6.41 -7.32
C SER A 152 16.29 -5.84 -8.47
N SER A 153 15.68 -5.14 -9.43
CA SER A 153 16.38 -4.42 -10.51
C SER A 153 17.05 -3.10 -10.08
N GLY A 154 17.12 -2.82 -8.78
CA GLY A 154 17.83 -1.67 -8.20
C GLY A 154 16.91 -0.59 -7.62
N ASN A 155 15.61 -0.89 -7.44
CA ASN A 155 14.64 0.06 -6.90
C ASN A 155 14.46 -0.05 -5.36
N GLN A 156 15.12 -1.02 -4.72
CA GLN A 156 15.05 -1.26 -3.26
C GLN A 156 15.30 0.01 -2.42
N ASP A 157 16.23 0.88 -2.81
CA ASP A 157 16.53 2.10 -2.04
C ASP A 157 15.36 3.11 -2.08
N ALA A 158 14.61 3.14 -3.18
CA ALA A 158 13.44 4.01 -3.35
C ALA A 158 12.21 3.44 -2.65
N ILE A 159 12.07 2.12 -2.61
CA ILE A 159 10.92 1.39 -2.06
C ILE A 159 11.39 0.25 -1.15
N PRO A 160 11.97 0.56 0.03
CA PRO A 160 12.56 -0.46 0.90
C PRO A 160 11.53 -1.35 1.62
N GLY A 161 10.23 -1.15 1.38
CA GLY A 161 9.13 -1.80 2.08
C GLY A 161 8.46 -0.87 3.09
N ASN A 162 7.20 -1.14 3.42
CA ASN A 162 6.36 -0.29 4.28
C ASN A 162 6.19 1.17 3.77
N ASN A 163 6.54 1.45 2.52
CA ASN A 163 6.26 2.70 1.84
C ASN A 163 4.74 2.93 1.78
N VAL A 164 4.27 4.13 2.09
CA VAL A 164 2.87 4.49 1.95
C VAL A 164 2.47 4.42 0.47
N ALA A 165 1.32 3.82 0.22
CA ALA A 165 0.68 3.78 -1.09
C ALA A 165 -0.70 4.44 -1.02
N ALA A 166 -1.15 5.00 -2.13
CA ALA A 166 -2.53 5.38 -2.36
C ALA A 166 -3.11 4.51 -3.48
N VAL A 167 -4.28 3.92 -3.23
CA VAL A 167 -5.02 3.07 -4.16
C VAL A 167 -6.32 3.77 -4.51
N ILE A 168 -6.57 3.99 -5.79
CA ILE A 168 -7.79 4.60 -6.32
C ILE A 168 -8.63 3.51 -6.99
N CYS A 169 -9.83 3.31 -6.48
CA CYS A 169 -10.79 2.30 -6.95
C CYS A 169 -12.20 2.84 -6.68
N ASN A 170 -13.15 2.59 -7.59
CA ASN A 170 -14.55 3.03 -7.46
C ASN A 170 -14.73 4.52 -7.11
N GLY A 171 -13.88 5.39 -7.69
CA GLY A 171 -13.88 6.83 -7.47
C GLY A 171 -13.51 7.28 -6.05
N LYS A 172 -13.00 6.36 -5.22
CA LYS A 172 -12.50 6.60 -3.87
C LYS A 172 -11.00 6.37 -3.84
N MET A 173 -10.34 6.87 -2.80
CA MET A 173 -8.91 6.67 -2.58
C MET A 173 -8.66 6.20 -1.16
N PHE A 174 -7.81 5.19 -1.03
CA PHE A 174 -7.46 4.52 0.23
C PHE A 174 -5.95 4.45 0.38
N TYR A 175 -5.47 4.61 1.60
CA TYR A 175 -4.06 4.49 1.93
C TYR A 175 -3.72 3.08 2.39
N GLY A 176 -2.55 2.62 1.98
CA GLY A 176 -1.97 1.37 2.41
C GLY A 176 -0.46 1.47 2.48
N ILE A 177 0.19 0.32 2.51
CA ILE A 177 1.65 0.21 2.42
C ILE A 177 2.08 -0.75 1.32
N LEU A 178 3.30 -0.61 0.81
CA LEU A 178 3.99 -1.69 0.14
C LEU A 178 4.27 -2.78 1.17
N GLY A 179 3.53 -3.89 1.10
CA GLY A 179 3.58 -4.97 2.08
C GLY A 179 4.27 -6.22 1.57
N ASP A 180 4.21 -6.47 0.26
CA ASP A 180 4.76 -7.68 -0.35
C ASP A 180 5.32 -7.44 -1.75
N THR A 181 5.99 -8.47 -2.29
CA THR A 181 6.35 -8.54 -3.71
C THR A 181 5.88 -9.83 -4.37
N ASN A 182 5.52 -9.75 -5.65
CA ASN A 182 5.12 -10.92 -6.41
C ASN A 182 6.35 -11.60 -7.01
N GLY A 183 6.65 -12.81 -6.55
CA GLY A 183 7.76 -13.65 -7.03
C GLY A 183 7.36 -14.76 -8.01
N ASN A 184 6.10 -14.82 -8.45
CA ASN A 184 5.59 -15.87 -9.34
C ASN A 184 6.09 -15.69 -10.78
N ASP A 185 5.99 -16.73 -11.61
CA ASP A 185 6.31 -16.65 -13.06
C ASP A 185 5.07 -17.01 -13.89
N PRO A 186 4.49 -16.07 -14.67
CA PRO A 186 4.92 -14.67 -14.82
C PRO A 186 4.59 -13.83 -13.58
N GLN A 187 5.42 -12.80 -13.31
CA GLN A 187 5.08 -11.79 -12.32
C GLN A 187 3.94 -10.90 -12.84
N VAL A 188 3.01 -10.60 -11.96
CA VAL A 188 1.84 -9.77 -12.24
C VAL A 188 1.81 -8.55 -11.34
N THR A 189 1.00 -7.56 -11.70
CA THR A 189 0.68 -6.40 -10.86
C THR A 189 -0.81 -6.41 -10.54
N GLY A 190 -1.22 -5.76 -9.46
CA GLY A 190 -2.64 -5.63 -9.14
C GLY A 190 -3.02 -6.31 -7.83
N GLU A 191 -2.16 -7.20 -7.32
CA GLU A 191 -2.35 -7.85 -6.03
C GLU A 191 -2.37 -6.85 -4.85
N ALA A 192 -3.30 -7.08 -3.92
CA ALA A 192 -3.45 -6.34 -2.69
C ALA A 192 -4.04 -7.22 -1.59
N SER A 193 -3.75 -6.86 -0.33
CA SER A 193 -4.33 -7.53 0.84
C SER A 193 -5.85 -7.71 0.74
N TRP A 194 -6.36 -8.82 1.30
CA TRP A 194 -7.79 -9.06 1.48
C TRP A 194 -8.57 -7.83 1.98
N LEU A 195 -8.01 -7.10 2.96
CA LEU A 195 -8.61 -5.87 3.48
C LEU A 195 -8.74 -4.78 2.41
N MET A 196 -7.68 -4.51 1.65
CA MET A 196 -7.70 -3.49 0.61
C MET A 196 -8.67 -3.87 -0.51
N ALA A 197 -8.57 -5.11 -1.00
CA ALA A 197 -9.39 -5.64 -2.08
C ALA A 197 -10.89 -5.51 -1.80
N ARG A 198 -11.32 -6.03 -0.63
CA ARG A 198 -12.73 -5.96 -0.23
C ARG A 198 -13.18 -4.57 0.22
N THR A 199 -12.25 -3.65 0.49
CA THR A 199 -12.59 -2.23 0.70
C THR A 199 -12.88 -1.52 -0.61
N CYS A 200 -12.09 -1.82 -1.65
CA CYS A 200 -12.33 -1.31 -3.00
C CYS A 200 -13.62 -1.85 -3.59
N PHE A 201 -13.86 -3.16 -3.44
CA PHE A 201 -14.94 -3.90 -4.08
C PHE A 201 -15.76 -4.69 -3.05
N PRO A 202 -16.56 -4.01 -2.20
CA PRO A 202 -17.27 -4.65 -1.10
C PRO A 202 -18.39 -5.60 -1.54
N ASP A 203 -18.90 -5.43 -2.77
CA ASP A 203 -20.04 -6.19 -3.30
C ASP A 203 -19.62 -7.41 -4.14
N ASP A 204 -18.33 -7.54 -4.48
CA ASP A 204 -17.83 -8.54 -5.44
C ASP A 204 -17.39 -9.86 -4.76
N ASP A 205 -17.56 -9.94 -3.43
CA ASP A 205 -17.18 -11.08 -2.59
C ASP A 205 -15.77 -11.64 -2.86
N LEU A 206 -14.79 -10.75 -3.01
CA LEU A 206 -13.41 -11.11 -3.33
C LEU A 206 -12.76 -12.05 -2.29
N ARG A 207 -11.96 -13.01 -2.76
CA ARG A 207 -11.29 -14.08 -1.98
C ARG A 207 -9.92 -14.38 -2.58
N GLY A 208 -9.12 -15.23 -1.94
CA GLY A 208 -7.76 -15.57 -2.41
C GLY A 208 -7.70 -16.16 -3.83
N ASN A 209 -8.81 -16.67 -4.37
CA ASN A 209 -8.93 -17.14 -5.76
C ASN A 209 -9.98 -16.37 -6.58
N SER A 210 -10.38 -15.18 -6.14
CA SER A 210 -11.39 -14.37 -6.82
C SER A 210 -11.06 -12.89 -6.62
N GLY A 211 -10.37 -12.32 -7.61
CA GLY A 211 -10.07 -10.89 -7.71
C GLY A 211 -11.09 -10.13 -8.54
N HIS A 212 -10.89 -8.82 -8.62
CA HIS A 212 -11.57 -7.92 -9.54
C HIS A 212 -10.74 -7.82 -10.82
N ALA A 213 -11.29 -8.19 -11.97
CA ALA A 213 -10.52 -8.44 -13.19
C ALA A 213 -10.30 -7.20 -14.08
N GLU A 214 -11.09 -6.15 -13.90
CA GLU A 214 -10.99 -4.94 -14.71
C GLU A 214 -9.75 -4.13 -14.31
N GLY A 215 -8.95 -3.76 -15.32
CA GLY A 215 -7.77 -2.90 -15.15
C GLY A 215 -8.09 -1.44 -14.89
N ASP A 216 -8.87 -1.15 -13.85
CA ASP A 216 -9.37 0.19 -13.51
C ASP A 216 -8.96 0.69 -12.11
N VAL A 217 -8.08 -0.04 -11.42
CA VAL A 217 -7.48 0.38 -10.17
C VAL A 217 -6.15 1.08 -10.42
N THR A 218 -6.01 2.31 -9.90
CA THR A 218 -4.74 3.04 -9.95
C THR A 218 -3.99 2.91 -8.64
N TYR A 219 -2.72 2.51 -8.73
CA TYR A 219 -1.79 2.40 -7.62
C TYR A 219 -0.78 3.54 -7.70
N ILE A 220 -0.59 4.24 -6.59
CA ILE A 220 0.40 5.32 -6.43
C ILE A 220 1.28 4.97 -5.24
N LEU A 221 2.48 4.46 -5.50
CA LEU A 221 3.43 4.04 -4.47
C LEU A 221 4.46 5.15 -4.25
N PHE A 222 4.43 5.77 -3.07
CA PHE A 222 5.33 6.89 -2.78
C PHE A 222 6.76 6.40 -2.49
N THR A 223 7.73 7.05 -3.12
CA THR A 223 9.14 6.67 -3.04
C THR A 223 9.90 7.49 -2.00
N GLY A 224 11.04 6.95 -1.58
CA GLY A 224 11.98 7.59 -0.68
C GLY A 224 11.67 7.41 0.82
N PRO A 225 12.62 7.76 1.69
CA PRO A 225 12.58 7.43 3.11
C PRO A 225 11.43 8.12 3.87
N ASN A 226 10.98 9.29 3.39
CA ASN A 226 9.87 10.03 4.01
C ASN A 226 8.49 9.44 3.70
N ALA A 227 8.44 8.44 2.81
CA ALA A 227 7.24 7.67 2.51
C ALA A 227 7.14 6.39 3.34
N VAL A 228 8.19 5.96 4.05
CA VAL A 228 8.19 4.72 4.84
C VAL A 228 7.46 4.93 6.17
N LEU A 229 6.47 4.10 6.45
CA LEU A 229 5.70 4.17 7.69
C LEU A 229 6.64 3.87 8.89
N PRO A 230 6.65 4.70 9.94
CA PRO A 230 7.62 4.55 11.02
C PRO A 230 7.29 3.32 11.90
N PRO A 231 8.29 2.70 12.55
CA PRO A 231 8.08 1.56 13.46
C PRO A 231 7.14 1.83 14.64
N SER A 232 6.83 3.11 14.93
CA SER A 232 5.82 3.49 15.92
C SER A 232 4.38 3.33 15.43
N ALA A 233 4.19 3.09 14.13
CA ALA A 233 2.90 2.98 13.44
C ALA A 233 2.72 1.64 12.71
N VAL A 234 3.77 0.84 12.56
CA VAL A 234 3.74 -0.51 11.96
C VAL A 234 4.67 -1.45 12.71
N ASN A 235 4.26 -2.71 12.86
CA ASN A 235 5.09 -3.79 13.36
C ASN A 235 5.09 -4.96 12.37
N GLU A 236 5.69 -6.09 12.75
CA GLU A 236 5.81 -7.29 11.90
C GLU A 236 4.49 -7.79 11.30
N HIS A 237 3.36 -7.53 11.95
CA HIS A 237 2.06 -8.10 11.57
C HIS A 237 1.00 -7.05 11.21
N TYR A 238 1.10 -5.84 11.75
CA TYR A 238 -0.01 -4.88 11.77
C TYR A 238 0.44 -3.43 11.61
N ILE A 239 -0.41 -2.62 10.97
CA ILE A 239 -0.45 -1.17 11.20
C ILE A 239 -1.10 -0.95 12.56
N THR A 240 -0.36 -0.30 13.46
CA THR A 240 -0.79 -0.03 14.84
C THR A 240 -1.30 1.40 15.03
N ASP A 241 -1.04 2.30 14.07
CA ASP A 241 -1.51 3.69 14.08
C ASP A 241 -1.98 4.13 12.68
N PHE A 242 -3.27 3.93 12.42
CA PHE A 242 -3.92 4.36 11.18
C PHE A 242 -3.98 5.90 11.05
N GLY A 243 -3.91 6.62 12.18
CA GLY A 243 -3.81 8.07 12.15
C GLY A 243 -2.51 8.54 11.51
N THR A 244 -1.40 7.87 11.81
CA THR A 244 -0.10 8.13 11.18
C THR A 244 -0.11 7.76 9.69
N LEU A 245 -0.66 6.59 9.32
CA LEU A 245 -0.83 6.19 7.91
C LEU A 245 -1.60 7.27 7.13
N LYS A 246 -2.77 7.67 7.64
CA LYS A 246 -3.63 8.65 6.99
C LYS A 246 -2.96 10.02 6.89
N PHE A 247 -2.32 10.49 7.96
CA PHE A 247 -1.58 11.75 7.95
C PHE A 247 -0.46 11.76 6.91
N MET A 248 0.34 10.69 6.84
CA MET A 248 1.41 10.58 5.86
C MET A 248 0.86 10.50 4.43
N GLY A 249 -0.18 9.69 4.21
CA GLY A 249 -0.85 9.59 2.90
C GLY A 249 -1.43 10.92 2.44
N ASP A 250 -2.18 11.63 3.29
CA ASP A 250 -2.76 12.94 2.95
C ASP A 250 -1.64 13.95 2.66
N ARG A 251 -0.53 13.93 3.41
CA ARG A 251 0.65 14.80 3.17
C ARG A 251 1.32 14.52 1.83
N LEU A 252 1.58 13.25 1.52
CA LEU A 252 2.27 12.82 0.31
C LEU A 252 1.43 13.12 -0.95
N VAL A 253 0.13 12.82 -0.90
CA VAL A 253 -0.80 13.17 -1.98
C VAL A 253 -0.86 14.68 -2.19
N ASN A 254 -0.95 15.50 -1.13
CA ASN A 254 -0.95 16.95 -1.30
C ASN A 254 0.34 17.49 -1.93
N ALA A 255 1.50 16.95 -1.54
CA ALA A 255 2.77 17.31 -2.16
C ALA A 255 2.82 16.94 -3.65
N LEU A 256 2.29 15.76 -4.00
CA LEU A 256 2.13 15.34 -5.38
C LEU A 256 1.21 16.30 -6.16
N LEU A 257 0.04 16.65 -5.60
CA LEU A 257 -0.90 17.58 -6.22
C LEU A 257 -0.28 18.94 -6.52
N VAL A 258 0.54 19.47 -5.60
CA VAL A 258 1.29 20.72 -5.79
C VAL A 258 2.25 20.60 -6.99
N ASN A 259 3.02 19.51 -7.05
CA ASN A 259 3.97 19.28 -8.13
C ASN A 259 3.30 19.07 -9.49
N LEU A 260 2.17 18.36 -9.52
CA LEU A 260 1.36 18.16 -10.73
C LEU A 260 0.51 19.39 -11.11
N ARG A 261 0.47 20.42 -10.26
CA ARG A 261 -0.37 21.63 -10.42
C ARG A 261 -1.86 21.30 -10.58
N LEU A 262 -2.31 20.27 -9.88
CA LEU A 262 -3.70 19.82 -9.91
C LEU A 262 -4.57 20.65 -8.93
N PRO A 263 -5.87 20.82 -9.24
CA PRO A 263 -6.79 21.55 -8.36
C PRO A 263 -6.95 20.82 -7.02
N GLY A 264 -7.18 21.56 -5.93
CA GLY A 264 -7.33 20.98 -4.58
C GLY A 264 -6.02 20.86 -3.79
N ALA A 265 -4.88 21.22 -4.38
CA ALA A 265 -3.62 21.37 -3.67
C ALA A 265 -3.74 22.47 -2.59
N THR A 266 -3.85 22.09 -1.33
CA THR A 266 -3.57 23.01 -0.22
C THR A 266 -2.08 22.98 0.06
N PRO A 267 -1.36 24.11 0.02
CA PRO A 267 -0.01 24.16 0.56
C PRO A 267 -0.10 23.76 2.03
N SER A 268 0.41 22.57 2.36
CA SER A 268 0.57 22.19 3.76
C SER A 268 1.69 23.06 4.31
N GLU A 269 1.37 23.92 5.27
CA GLU A 269 2.38 24.58 6.09
C GLU A 269 3.12 23.49 6.85
N ASP A 270 4.28 23.13 6.32
CA ASP A 270 5.31 22.40 7.05
C ASP A 270 5.77 23.31 8.20
N ASN A 271 5.11 23.19 9.35
CA ASN A 271 5.67 23.68 10.60
C ASN A 271 6.89 22.80 10.86
N GLY A 272 8.03 23.23 10.31
CA GLY A 272 9.32 22.61 10.48
C GLY A 272 9.61 22.34 11.94
N ALA A 273 9.26 21.14 12.38
CA ALA A 273 9.85 20.54 13.54
C ALA A 273 11.32 20.31 13.15
N SER A 274 12.17 21.24 13.57
CA SER A 274 13.60 21.09 13.49
C SER A 274 13.97 19.68 13.94
N GLN A 275 14.64 18.94 13.05
CA GLN A 275 15.25 17.68 13.39
C GLN A 275 16.02 17.82 14.72
N PRO A 276 15.89 16.90 15.68
CA PRO A 276 16.87 16.80 16.75
C PRO A 276 18.20 16.48 16.09
N GLN A 277 19.08 17.49 16.03
CA GLN A 277 20.45 17.32 15.57
C GLN A 277 21.09 16.21 16.40
N PRO A 278 21.78 15.21 15.79
CA PRO A 278 22.53 14.23 16.57
C PRO A 278 23.55 14.97 17.46
N PRO A 279 23.75 14.52 18.72
CA PRO A 279 24.67 15.19 19.61
C PRO A 279 26.07 15.22 18.99
N PRO A 280 26.80 16.34 19.11
CA PRO A 280 28.13 16.45 18.56
C PRO A 280 29.06 15.39 19.17
N PRO A 281 30.08 14.91 18.42
CA PRO A 281 31.03 13.94 18.95
C PRO A 281 31.72 14.51 20.19
N VAL A 282 31.76 13.72 21.26
CA VAL A 282 32.49 14.04 22.48
C VAL A 282 33.97 14.22 22.12
N GLN A 283 34.45 15.45 22.13
CA GLN A 283 35.88 15.74 22.03
C GLN A 283 36.55 15.38 23.36
N THR A 284 37.24 14.25 23.39
CA THR A 284 38.21 13.92 24.43
C THR A 284 39.40 14.88 24.33
N GLN A 285 39.38 15.94 25.14
CA GLN A 285 40.54 16.82 25.29
C GLN A 285 41.57 16.15 26.20
N SER A 286 42.66 15.74 25.58
CA SER A 286 43.93 15.36 26.19
C SER A 286 44.63 16.55 26.83
N HIS A 287 44.80 16.56 28.16
CA HIS A 287 45.82 17.38 28.83
C HIS A 287 46.45 16.59 29.98
N SER A 288 47.78 16.51 29.97
CA SER A 288 48.68 15.89 30.96
C SER A 288 49.68 16.97 31.45
N PRO A 289 50.51 16.76 32.49
CA PRO A 289 50.38 17.46 33.77
C PRO A 289 51.60 18.35 34.11
N SER A 290 51.49 19.23 35.12
CA SER A 290 52.68 19.69 35.87
C SER A 290 52.37 20.33 37.24
N GLN A 291 52.97 19.71 38.27
CA GLN A 291 53.70 20.29 39.43
C GLN A 291 52.98 21.24 40.41
N SER A 292 53.25 21.29 41.73
CA SER A 292 54.05 20.52 42.70
C SER A 292 53.85 21.24 44.05
N GLN A 293 53.67 20.53 45.18
CA GLN A 293 54.05 21.02 46.52
C GLN A 293 54.05 19.85 47.53
N ALA A 294 55.12 19.79 48.34
CA ALA A 294 55.43 18.80 49.38
C ALA A 294 56.07 19.55 50.59
N PRO A 295 56.48 18.91 51.70
CA PRO A 295 55.83 17.95 52.62
C PRO A 295 55.93 18.45 54.10
N PRO A 296 55.75 17.61 55.16
CA PRO A 296 56.93 16.97 55.75
C PRO A 296 56.75 15.53 56.31
N SER A 297 57.88 14.80 56.31
CA SER A 297 58.27 13.50 56.91
C SER A 297 58.30 13.50 58.47
N PRO A 298 58.62 12.41 59.25
CA PRO A 298 59.55 11.30 58.92
C PRO A 298 59.37 9.90 59.58
N ALA A 299 60.37 9.05 59.29
CA ALA A 299 60.88 7.84 59.98
C ALA A 299 60.55 6.50 59.27
N SER A 300 61.50 5.85 58.56
CA SER A 300 62.55 4.94 59.07
C SER A 300 61.93 3.64 59.63
N VAL A 301 62.28 2.40 59.28
CA VAL A 301 63.54 1.80 58.79
C VAL A 301 63.25 0.30 58.51
N THR A 302 63.90 -0.29 57.48
CA THR A 302 64.22 -1.73 57.22
C THR A 302 63.12 -2.81 57.37
N GLY A 303 62.98 -3.85 56.54
CA GLY A 303 63.80 -4.45 55.51
C GLY A 303 63.35 -5.92 55.33
N GLN A 304 63.47 -6.43 54.10
CA GLN A 304 63.57 -7.84 53.68
C GLN A 304 62.34 -8.79 53.77
N THR A 305 61.89 -9.17 52.57
CA THR A 305 61.70 -10.54 52.03
C THR A 305 60.70 -11.49 52.70
N GLU A 306 59.57 -11.78 52.05
CA GLU A 306 59.13 -13.16 51.74
C GLU A 306 57.97 -13.17 50.71
N GLN A 307 57.93 -14.26 49.95
CA GLN A 307 57.08 -14.51 48.78
C GLN A 307 55.81 -15.34 49.19
N PRO A 308 54.95 -15.80 48.26
CA PRO A 308 53.53 -15.47 48.20
C PRO A 308 52.58 -16.50 48.83
N HIS A 309 51.42 -16.04 49.30
CA HIS A 309 50.28 -16.92 49.60
C HIS A 309 49.15 -16.74 48.58
N THR A 310 48.80 -17.88 48.00
CA THR A 310 47.69 -18.19 47.12
C THR A 310 46.34 -17.95 47.78
N LEU A 311 45.40 -17.36 47.05
CA LEU A 311 43.97 -17.43 47.36
C LEU A 311 43.22 -18.03 46.17
N THR A 312 42.45 -19.05 46.51
CA THR A 312 41.62 -19.93 45.69
C THR A 312 40.34 -19.23 45.20
N PRO A 313 39.81 -19.60 44.01
CA PRO A 313 38.48 -19.20 43.58
C PRO A 313 37.39 -20.18 44.03
N SER A 314 36.22 -19.65 44.40
CA SER A 314 34.98 -20.40 44.65
C SER A 314 34.23 -20.70 43.34
N PRO A 315 33.52 -21.85 43.22
CA PRO A 315 32.92 -22.30 41.96
C PRO A 315 31.49 -21.77 41.71
N SER A 316 31.19 -21.56 40.41
CA SER A 316 29.86 -21.28 39.86
C SER A 316 28.85 -22.42 40.06
N PRO A 317 27.54 -22.13 40.20
CA PRO A 317 26.49 -23.14 40.20
C PRO A 317 26.07 -23.55 38.78
N SER A 318 25.75 -24.84 38.67
CA SER A 318 25.49 -25.62 37.45
C SER A 318 24.04 -25.54 36.98
N SER A 319 23.85 -25.62 35.66
CA SER A 319 22.56 -25.71 34.97
C SER A 319 21.72 -26.95 35.36
N PRO A 320 20.38 -26.88 35.35
CA PRO A 320 19.52 -28.04 35.58
C PRO A 320 19.33 -28.90 34.33
N LYS A 321 19.24 -30.21 34.58
CA LYS A 321 19.07 -31.33 33.64
C LYS A 321 17.61 -31.45 33.13
N PRO A 322 17.37 -31.86 31.87
CA PRO A 322 16.02 -32.11 31.35
C PRO A 322 15.42 -33.42 31.89
N GLY A 323 14.12 -33.39 32.19
CA GLY A 323 13.31 -34.52 32.64
C GLY A 323 12.83 -35.42 31.49
N PRO A 324 12.32 -36.64 31.80
CA PRO A 324 12.14 -37.71 30.83
C PRO A 324 10.88 -37.56 29.96
N GLU A 325 11.01 -38.09 28.74
CA GLU A 325 9.98 -38.27 27.70
C GLU A 325 8.69 -38.89 28.23
N ALA A 326 7.57 -38.31 27.81
CA ALA A 326 6.25 -38.92 27.87
C ALA A 326 5.93 -39.58 26.52
N GLU A 327 5.55 -40.85 26.56
CA GLU A 327 5.12 -41.64 25.39
C GLU A 327 3.84 -41.07 24.73
N PRO A 328 3.67 -41.25 23.41
CA PRO A 328 2.52 -40.73 22.68
C PRO A 328 1.25 -41.57 22.87
N ALA A 329 0.12 -40.90 23.04
CA ALA A 329 -1.20 -41.50 23.03
C ALA A 329 -1.61 -42.00 21.61
N PRO A 330 -2.41 -43.07 21.50
CA PRO A 330 -2.76 -43.66 20.21
C PRO A 330 -3.83 -42.85 19.46
N SER A 331 -3.62 -42.70 18.14
CA SER A 331 -4.55 -42.10 17.18
C SER A 331 -5.86 -42.91 17.06
N PRO A 332 -7.03 -42.25 16.91
CA PRO A 332 -8.24 -42.90 16.46
C PRO A 332 -8.23 -43.08 14.94
N SER A 333 -8.55 -44.31 14.53
CA SER A 333 -8.74 -44.83 13.17
C SER A 333 -9.84 -44.09 12.38
N THR A 334 -9.51 -43.68 11.17
CA THR A 334 -10.46 -43.31 10.10
C THR A 334 -10.98 -44.56 9.38
N PRO A 335 -12.23 -44.59 8.90
CA PRO A 335 -12.71 -45.65 8.02
C PRO A 335 -12.19 -45.49 6.60
N GLU A 336 -11.93 -46.63 5.98
CA GLU A 336 -11.61 -46.85 4.59
C GLU A 336 -12.81 -46.50 3.69
N ASP A 337 -12.63 -45.63 2.70
CA ASP A 337 -13.44 -45.58 1.48
C ASP A 337 -12.50 -45.81 0.31
N ASN A 338 -12.56 -47.03 -0.25
CA ASN A 338 -11.97 -47.36 -1.54
C ASN A 338 -13.00 -47.03 -2.61
N ASN A 339 -12.70 -46.07 -3.49
CA ASN A 339 -13.36 -45.95 -4.78
C ASN A 339 -12.34 -46.11 -5.89
N ASP A 340 -12.81 -46.85 -6.88
CA ASP A 340 -12.15 -47.37 -8.06
C ASP A 340 -11.58 -46.30 -9.01
N ASP A 341 -10.64 -46.79 -9.79
CA ASP A 341 -10.00 -46.23 -10.98
C ASP A 341 -10.93 -45.37 -11.86
N ASN A 342 -10.42 -44.20 -12.27
CA ASN A 342 -10.62 -43.75 -13.64
C ASN A 342 -9.47 -42.82 -14.09
N ASP A 343 -8.69 -43.32 -15.04
CA ASP A 343 -7.76 -42.56 -15.87
C ASP A 343 -8.53 -41.53 -16.72
N GLY A 344 -7.99 -40.32 -16.85
CA GLY A 344 -8.46 -39.34 -17.83
C GLY A 344 -7.87 -37.95 -17.63
N ASP A 345 -6.76 -37.69 -18.32
CA ASP A 345 -6.25 -36.40 -18.82
C ASP A 345 -6.79 -35.13 -18.14
N GLU A 346 -6.03 -34.58 -17.19
CA GLU A 346 -6.25 -33.23 -16.64
C GLU A 346 -5.50 -32.19 -17.49
N ASP A 347 -6.27 -31.42 -18.26
CA ASP A 347 -5.85 -30.14 -18.83
C ASP A 347 -5.74 -29.08 -17.70
N ASP A 348 -4.62 -28.35 -17.72
CA ASP A 348 -4.29 -27.19 -16.88
C ASP A 348 -5.48 -26.23 -16.66
N CYS A 349 -5.91 -26.09 -15.41
CA CYS A 349 -6.86 -25.07 -14.97
C CYS A 349 -6.50 -24.62 -13.54
N ASP A 350 -5.61 -23.65 -13.40
CA ASP A 350 -5.17 -23.17 -12.08
C ASP A 350 -6.20 -22.26 -11.38
N TRP A 351 -7.18 -21.72 -12.14
CA TRP A 351 -8.16 -20.75 -11.64
C TRP A 351 -9.62 -21.12 -11.98
N PRO A 352 -10.48 -21.44 -10.99
CA PRO A 352 -11.90 -21.68 -11.21
C PRO A 352 -12.68 -20.35 -11.19
N GLY A 353 -12.48 -19.55 -12.23
CA GLY A 353 -13.22 -18.29 -12.47
C GLY A 353 -13.39 -17.96 -13.96
N HIS A 354 -12.84 -18.79 -14.85
CA HIS A 354 -12.79 -18.52 -16.29
C HIS A 354 -13.64 -19.47 -17.15
N CYS A 355 -14.69 -20.06 -16.55
CA CYS A 355 -15.63 -20.90 -17.26
C CYS A 355 -17.02 -20.25 -17.27
N GLU A 356 -17.20 -19.17 -18.03
CA GLU A 356 -18.55 -18.74 -18.42
C GLU A 356 -18.72 -18.64 -19.94
N GLY A 357 -19.79 -19.30 -20.42
CA GLY A 357 -20.63 -18.74 -21.47
C GLY A 357 -20.13 -18.86 -22.90
N SER A 358 -20.47 -19.96 -23.57
CA SER A 358 -20.96 -19.87 -24.95
C SER A 358 -21.92 -21.01 -25.27
N SER A 359 -23.18 -20.61 -25.39
CA SER A 359 -24.31 -21.35 -25.92
C SER A 359 -24.00 -21.98 -27.29
N ASN A 360 -24.14 -23.30 -27.37
CA ASN A 360 -24.16 -24.04 -28.62
C ASN A 360 -25.57 -23.96 -29.23
N SER A 361 -25.76 -23.13 -30.26
CA SER A 361 -26.85 -23.30 -31.22
C SER A 361 -26.24 -23.48 -32.62
N SER A 362 -26.17 -24.73 -33.07
CA SER A 362 -25.72 -25.10 -34.40
C SER A 362 -26.85 -25.03 -35.43
N SER A 363 -26.53 -24.31 -36.51
CA SER A 363 -26.89 -24.52 -37.91
C SER A 363 -28.33 -24.82 -38.33
N SER A 364 -28.85 -23.91 -39.16
CA SER A 364 -29.50 -24.32 -40.42
C SER A 364 -29.08 -23.41 -41.57
N SER A 365 -28.70 -24.06 -42.65
CA SER A 365 -28.21 -23.60 -43.95
C SER A 365 -29.18 -22.70 -44.73
N SER A 366 -28.64 -21.82 -45.58
CA SER A 366 -28.96 -21.79 -47.02
C SER A 366 -28.16 -20.74 -47.81
N SER A 367 -27.79 -21.17 -49.00
CA SER A 367 -27.11 -20.54 -50.13
C SER A 367 -27.80 -19.29 -50.70
N SER A 368 -27.02 -18.32 -51.23
CA SER A 368 -26.98 -17.99 -52.67
C SER A 368 -26.19 -16.70 -52.97
N SER A 369 -25.21 -16.83 -53.86
CA SER A 369 -24.76 -15.89 -54.92
C SER A 369 -25.20 -14.42 -54.89
N SER A 370 -24.26 -13.47 -55.05
CA SER A 370 -23.94 -12.82 -56.35
C SER A 370 -23.09 -11.54 -56.23
N SER A 371 -22.08 -11.47 -57.11
CA SER A 371 -21.63 -10.32 -57.93
C SER A 371 -21.14 -9.00 -57.30
N SER A 372 -19.82 -8.79 -57.46
CA SER A 372 -19.14 -7.64 -58.08
C SER A 372 -19.66 -6.20 -57.89
N SER A 373 -18.78 -5.32 -57.39
CA SER A 373 -18.19 -4.25 -58.21
C SER A 373 -17.07 -3.49 -57.51
N HIS A 374 -15.89 -3.57 -58.12
CA HIS A 374 -14.78 -2.62 -58.11
C HIS A 374 -15.25 -1.16 -58.22
N LEU A 375 -14.74 -0.24 -57.39
CA LEU A 375 -14.40 1.16 -57.72
C LEU A 375 -13.50 1.77 -56.62
N ASP A 376 -12.22 1.99 -56.95
CA ASP A 376 -11.38 3.11 -56.49
C ASP A 376 -11.47 4.20 -57.60
N PRO A 377 -11.14 5.52 -57.46
CA PRO A 377 -10.23 6.12 -56.47
C PRO A 377 -10.51 7.58 -56.00
N SER A 378 -9.69 8.00 -55.02
CA SER A 378 -9.07 9.34 -54.88
C SER A 378 -9.74 10.48 -54.08
N THR A 379 -8.86 11.15 -53.33
CA THR A 379 -8.81 12.59 -52.96
C THR A 379 -9.81 13.17 -51.94
N ASN A 380 -9.35 13.41 -50.71
CA ASN A 380 -9.10 14.77 -50.18
C ASN A 380 -8.70 14.75 -48.70
N GLN A 381 -7.47 15.22 -48.42
CA GLN A 381 -7.11 15.93 -47.18
C GLN A 381 -7.33 17.42 -47.46
N PRO A 382 -7.70 18.24 -46.46
CA PRO A 382 -6.68 19.16 -45.96
C PRO A 382 -6.79 19.56 -44.47
N VAL A 383 -5.61 19.72 -43.86
CA VAL A 383 -5.18 20.91 -43.10
C VAL A 383 -6.10 21.34 -41.95
N LEU A 384 -5.89 20.74 -40.78
CA LEU A 384 -6.26 21.36 -39.50
C LEU A 384 -5.31 20.95 -38.37
N LEU A 385 -3.99 21.05 -38.62
CA LEU A 385 -3.00 20.72 -37.59
C LEU A 385 -1.74 21.60 -37.73
N LEU A 386 -1.91 22.91 -37.92
CA LEU A 386 -0.77 23.85 -37.90
C LEU A 386 -1.09 25.23 -37.27
N ALA A 387 -2.24 25.38 -36.62
CA ALA A 387 -2.64 26.66 -36.00
C ALA A 387 -2.42 26.73 -34.48
N PHE A 388 -2.17 25.60 -33.80
CA PHE A 388 -1.97 25.59 -32.34
C PHE A 388 -0.49 25.71 -31.90
N LEU A 389 0.47 25.51 -32.80
CA LEU A 389 1.90 25.57 -32.44
C LEU A 389 2.50 26.99 -32.48
N LEU A 390 1.81 27.99 -33.04
CA LEU A 390 2.36 29.35 -33.20
C LEU A 390 2.00 30.32 -32.05
N VAL A 391 1.10 29.94 -31.14
CA VAL A 391 0.66 30.82 -30.03
C VAL A 391 1.48 30.59 -28.74
N LEU A 392 2.16 29.44 -28.59
CA LEU A 392 3.00 29.18 -27.41
C LEU A 392 4.42 29.76 -27.47
N ILE A 393 4.88 30.24 -28.63
CA ILE A 393 6.26 30.76 -28.78
C ILE A 393 6.32 32.29 -28.59
N LEU A 394 5.19 33.00 -28.53
CA LEU A 394 5.15 34.47 -28.41
C LEU A 394 4.76 35.03 -27.02
N THR A 395 4.63 34.18 -25.99
CA THR A 395 4.31 34.64 -24.61
C THR A 395 5.41 34.35 -23.58
N ARG A 396 6.59 33.91 -24.01
CA ARG A 396 7.81 33.89 -23.17
C ARG A 396 8.90 34.74 -23.81
N GLY A 397 8.82 36.03 -23.58
CA GLY A 397 9.83 36.99 -24.03
C GLY A 397 9.35 38.42 -23.96
N LEU A 398 9.13 38.91 -22.73
CA LEU A 398 9.27 40.31 -22.30
C LEU A 398 9.28 40.39 -20.78
#